data_AF-A0A0H4WZ10-F1
#
_entry.id   AF-A0A0H4WZ10-F1
#
_cell.length_a   1.000
_cell.length_b   1.000
_cell.length_c   1.000
_cell.angle_alpha   90.00
_cell.angle_beta   90.00
_cell.angle_gamma   90.00
#
_symmetry.space_group_name_H-M   'P 1'
#
loop_
_entity.id
_entity.type
_entity.pdbx_description
1 polymer ?
#
loop_
_entity_poly.entity_id
_entity_poly.type
_entity_poly.pdbx_seq_one_letter_code
_entity_poly.pdbx_strand_id
1 'polypeptide(L)' 'MESVRARIPFDLRIISILEDAEAFTRWRYDIPVVVIEGVPAFMHRVDPAEFEARLHEVKGGTTIAKTPAQDG' A
#
# COMPACT_ATOMS: atom_id res chain seq x y z
N MET A 1 3.22 -10.71 10.89
CA MET A 1 3.99 -9.78 10.03
C MET A 1 5.51 -9.97 10.12
N GLU A 2 6.04 -10.58 11.18
CA GLU A 2 7.50 -10.78 11.32
C GLU A 2 8.12 -11.79 10.33
N SER A 3 7.37 -12.75 9.80
CA SER A 3 7.91 -13.68 8.79
C SER A 3 8.13 -13.02 7.42
N VAL A 4 7.41 -11.93 7.11
CA VAL A 4 7.53 -11.22 5.83
C VAL A 4 8.74 -10.27 5.85
N ARG A 5 8.97 -9.55 6.97
CA ARG A 5 10.16 -8.68 7.11
C ARG A 5 11.48 -9.44 7.01
N ALA A 6 11.48 -10.74 7.35
CA ALA A 6 12.65 -11.61 7.26
C ALA A 6 12.98 -12.00 5.81
N ARG A 7 11.98 -12.00 4.92
CA ARG A 7 12.13 -12.35 3.50
C ARG A 7 12.38 -11.11 2.63
N ILE A 8 11.72 -10.01 2.96
CA ILE A 8 11.79 -8.74 2.25
C ILE A 8 11.97 -7.63 3.30
N PRO A 9 13.11 -6.95 3.36
CA PRO A 9 13.25 -5.80 4.24
C PRO A 9 12.39 -4.65 3.71
N PHE A 10 11.49 -4.14 4.55
CA PHE A 10 10.69 -2.95 4.30
C PHE A 10 10.55 -2.14 5.59
N ASP A 11 10.37 -0.82 5.46
CA ASP A 11 10.00 0.06 6.56
C ASP A 11 8.47 0.17 6.60
N LEU A 12 7.87 -0.06 7.78
CA LEU A 12 6.43 0.11 7.99
C LEU A 12 6.19 1.38 8.79
N ARG A 13 5.52 2.35 8.17
CA ARG A 13 5.02 3.54 8.85
C ARG A 13 3.50 3.51 8.89
N ILE A 14 2.97 3.66 10.10
CA ILE A 14 1.55 3.87 10.32
C ILE A 14 1.37 5.36 10.50
N ILE A 15 0.64 5.99 9.60
CA ILE A 15 0.38 7.44 9.61
C ILE A 15 -1.11 7.62 9.86
N SER A 16 -1.46 8.44 10.84
CA SER A 16 -2.84 8.81 11.08
C SER A 16 -3.25 9.86 10.06
N ILE A 17 -4.34 9.64 9.33
CA ILE A 17 -4.84 10.61 8.35
C ILE A 17 -5.20 11.96 9.00
N LEU A 18 -5.42 12.01 10.32
CA LEU A 18 -5.71 13.24 11.04
C LEU A 18 -4.50 14.19 11.12
N GLU A 19 -3.29 13.65 10.96
CA GLU A 19 -2.03 14.40 11.04
C GLU A 19 -1.57 14.87 9.65
N ASP A 20 -2.16 14.35 8.58
CA ASP A 20 -1.82 14.66 7.19
C ASP A 20 -3.06 15.10 6.41
N ALA A 21 -3.15 16.40 6.12
CA ALA A 21 -4.33 16.99 5.48
C ALA A 21 -4.58 16.45 4.05
N GLU A 22 -3.53 16.03 3.34
CA GLU A 22 -3.67 15.44 2.00
C GLU A 22 -4.25 14.02 2.11
N ALA A 23 -3.73 13.20 3.02
CA ALA A 23 -4.24 11.86 3.31
C ALA A 23 -5.66 11.91 3.87
N PHE A 24 -5.98 12.88 4.72
CA PHE A 24 -7.35 13.11 5.20
C PHE A 24 -8.30 13.37 4.03
N THR A 25 -7.95 14.31 3.14
CA THR A 25 -8.80 14.68 2.01
C THR A 25 -8.99 13.50 1.06
N ARG A 26 -7.92 12.74 0.80
CA ARG A 26 -7.91 11.65 -0.19
C ARG A 26 -8.54 10.36 0.34
N TRP A 27 -8.39 10.04 1.62
CA TRP A 27 -8.71 8.71 2.15
C TRP A 27 -9.67 8.69 3.35
N ARG A 28 -10.23 9.83 3.80
CA ARG A 28 -11.08 9.90 5.02
C ARG A 28 -12.20 8.87 5.15
N TYR A 29 -12.71 8.33 4.04
CA TYR A 29 -13.79 7.34 4.03
C TYR A 29 -13.36 5.93 3.60
N ASP A 30 -12.11 5.78 3.18
CA ASP A 30 -11.60 4.58 2.52
C ASP A 30 -10.47 3.90 3.32
N ILE A 31 -10.37 4.23 4.60
CA ILE A 31 -9.40 3.65 5.53
C ILE A 31 -9.81 2.23 5.97
N PRO A 32 -8.86 1.29 6.14
CA PRO A 32 -7.41 1.45 6.02
C PRO A 32 -6.88 1.39 4.58
N VAL A 33 -5.93 2.27 4.24
CA VAL A 33 -5.20 2.28 2.96
C VAL A 33 -3.73 1.94 3.21
N VAL A 34 -3.19 1.00 2.43
CA VAL A 34 -1.76 0.67 2.43
C VAL A 34 -1.13 1.24 1.18
N VAL A 35 -0.10 2.06 1.37
CA VAL A 35 0.68 2.68 0.30
C VAL A 35 2.07 2.06 0.28
N ILE A 36 2.52 1.62 -0.90
CA ILE A 36 3.87 1.06 -1.11
C ILE A 36 4.57 1.97 -2.12
N GLU A 37 5.73 2.53 -1.74
CA GLU A 37 6.48 3.51 -2.56
C GLU A 37 5.64 4.68 -3.10
N GLY A 38 4.69 5.18 -2.31
CA GLY A 38 3.83 6.30 -2.70
C GLY A 38 2.62 5.91 -3.56
N VAL A 39 2.49 4.64 -3.95
CA VAL A 39 1.34 4.13 -4.72
C VAL A 39 0.37 3.39 -3.79
N PRO A 40 -0.94 3.74 -3.77
CA PRO A 40 -1.93 2.99 -3.00
C PRO A 40 -2.04 1.56 -3.56
N ALA A 41 -1.72 0.58 -2.72
CA ALA A 41 -1.66 -0.83 -3.10
C ALA A 41 -2.87 -1.63 -2.57
N PHE A 42 -3.42 -1.24 -1.42
CA PHE A 42 -4.57 -1.90 -0.82
C PHE A 42 -5.50 -0.91 -0.14
N MET A 43 -6.80 -1.16 -0.21
CA MET A 43 -7.85 -0.38 0.45
C MET A 43 -8.82 -1.34 1.13
N HIS A 44 -9.19 -1.05 2.37
CA HIS A 44 -10.11 -1.83 3.23
C HIS A 44 -9.68 -3.26 3.62
N ARG A 45 -9.01 -3.99 2.72
CA ARG A 45 -8.56 -5.36 2.94
C ARG A 45 -7.16 -5.57 2.37
N VAL A 46 -6.32 -6.22 3.17
CA VAL A 46 -4.97 -6.62 2.77
C VAL A 46 -4.93 -8.13 2.79
N ASP A 47 -4.75 -8.74 1.62
CA ASP A 47 -4.47 -10.17 1.54
C ASP A 47 -2.97 -10.42 1.69
N PRO A 48 -2.54 -11.32 2.59
CA PRO A 48 -1.11 -11.53 2.85
C PRO A 48 -0.35 -12.06 1.63
N ALA A 49 -0.99 -12.85 0.76
CA ALA A 49 -0.33 -13.38 -0.43
C ALA A 49 -0.11 -12.29 -1.49
N GLU A 50 -1.12 -11.46 -1.72
CA GLU A 50 -1.02 -10.32 -2.64
C GLU A 50 -0.05 -9.25 -2.14
N PHE A 51 0.00 -9.03 -0.82
CA PHE A 51 0.95 -8.12 -0.20
C PHE A 51 2.40 -8.60 -0.41
N GLU A 52 2.68 -9.90 -0.22
CA GLU A 52 4.02 -10.47 -0.47
C GLU A 52 4.40 -10.36 -1.95
N ALA A 53 3.47 -10.63 -2.87
CA ALA A 53 3.69 -10.49 -4.31
C ALA A 53 4.02 -9.05 -4.71
N ARG A 54 3.24 -8.07 -4.23
CA ARG A 54 3.49 -6.64 -4.48
C ARG A 54 4.84 -6.18 -3.97
N LEU A 55 5.24 -6.60 -2.78
CA LEU A 55 6.57 -6.29 -2.24
C LEU A 55 7.69 -6.89 -3.10
N HIS A 56 7.48 -8.08 -3.66
CA HIS A 56 8.45 -8.71 -4.55
C HIS A 56 8.55 -8.00 -5.92
N GLU A 57 7.43 -7.54 -6.47
CA GLU A 57 7.39 -6.75 -7.73
C GLU A 57 8.15 -5.43 -7.60
N VAL A 58 7.91 -4.70 -6.50
CA VAL A 58 8.57 -3.42 -6.19
C VAL A 58 10.08 -3.61 -5.98
N LYS A 59 10.48 -4.62 -5.18
CA LYS A 59 11.89 -4.92 -4.92
C LYS A 59 12.63 -5.47 -6.16
N GLY A 60 11.90 -6.09 -7.09
CA GLY A 60 12.40 -6.59 -8.37
C GLY A 60 12.57 -5.53 -9.46
N GLY A 61 12.23 -4.26 -9.19
CA GLY A 61 12.43 -3.14 -10.13
C GLY A 61 11.39 -3.05 -11.25
N THR A 62 10.24 -3.71 -11.14
CA THR A 62 9.17 -3.56 -12.14
C THR A 62 8.14 -2.53 -11.67
N THR A 63 8.12 -1.40 -12.37
CA THR A 63 7.11 -0.35 -12.27
C THR A 63 5.71 -0.94 -12.30
N ILE A 64 5.02 -0.94 -11.15
CA ILE A 64 3.58 -1.24 -11.10
C ILE A 64 2.79 -0.04 -11.63
N ALA A 65 2.86 0.17 -12.94
CA ALA A 65 1.82 0.88 -13.66
C ALA A 65 0.67 -0.10 -13.88
N LYS A 66 -0.33 -0.07 -13.00
CA LYS A 66 -1.70 -0.48 -13.33
C LYS A 66 -2.67 0.14 -12.34
N THR A 67 -3.00 1.39 -12.62
CA THR A 67 -4.35 1.91 -12.40
C THR A 67 -5.27 1.17 -13.38
N PRO A 68 -6.23 0.34 -12.95
CA PRO A 68 -7.47 0.24 -13.68
C PRO A 68 -8.31 1.45 -13.29
N ALA A 69 -8.71 2.21 -14.30
CA ALA A 69 -9.80 3.15 -14.19
C ALA A 69 -10.98 2.48 -13.48
N GLN A 70 -11.60 3.19 -12.53
CA GLN A 70 -13.03 3.06 -12.33
C GLN A 70 -13.65 4.26 -13.04
N ASP A 71 -13.84 4.08 -14.34
CA ASP A 71 -14.76 4.86 -15.16
C ASP A 71 -16.18 4.47 -14.72
N GLY A 72 -17.10 5.44 -14.69
CA GLY A 72 -18.50 5.27 -14.29
C GLY A 72 -19.40 4.74 -15.38
#